data_AF-A0A6L6IRP7-F1
#
_entry.id   AF-A0A6L6IRP7-F1
#
_cell.length_a   1.000
_cell.length_b   1.000
_cell.length_c   1.000
_cell.angle_alpha   90.00
_cell.angle_beta   90.00
_cell.angle_gamma   90.00
#
_symmetry.space_group_name_H-M   'P 1'
#
loop_
_entity.id
_entity.type
_entity.pdbx_description
1 polymer ?
#
loop_
_entity_poly.entity_id
_entity_poly.type
_entity_poly.pdbx_seq_one_letter_code
_entity_poly.pdbx_strand_id
1 'polypeptide(L)'
;MLVVFNKLLIVVTGYILLLNIAFGKTEQRWFFALASDDIIDNAADKDTLDNVQRYFAGKDLTIEDSRLTISSDTSCEIVEEDTTPVKYWMSENTVSFYHSFFERYNIKLNENIQILKTLNINSECRYPFSELIKIDNALVMVYKNRAIFYFAASDPRFKAVVESAGENEIACTNNGNELDDVNNDGYIVKCTYPNSDILSIYLQFVNKNKSDNVLQYLKDEIKSGENSKVVISAEFFIEYKWNGDDKLTISIYQPGGETDIIFSSLAGNTSIKTIYLPD
;
A
#
# COMPACT_ATOMS: atom_id res chain seq x y z
N MET A 1 -52.16 13.41 70.74
CA MET A 1 -51.19 14.30 70.07
C MET A 1 -49.83 13.59 70.03
N LEU A 2 -49.57 12.79 69.00
CA LEU A 2 -48.28 12.67 68.30
C LEU A 2 -48.51 11.73 67.11
N VAL A 3 -48.17 12.23 65.93
CA VAL A 3 -48.15 11.56 64.63
C VAL A 3 -46.87 10.72 64.55
N VAL A 4 -46.82 9.66 63.72
CA VAL A 4 -45.82 9.44 62.65
C VAL A 4 -45.83 7.99 62.09
N PHE A 5 -46.33 7.92 60.85
CA PHE A 5 -45.85 7.21 59.64
C PHE A 5 -45.52 5.70 59.61
N ASN A 6 -46.49 4.96 59.05
CA ASN A 6 -46.44 4.29 57.74
C ASN A 6 -45.08 4.15 57.03
N LYS A 7 -44.61 2.92 56.78
CA LYS A 7 -43.74 2.59 55.64
C LYS A 7 -44.13 1.28 54.98
N LEU A 8 -44.53 1.46 53.72
CA LEU A 8 -44.90 0.50 52.69
C LEU A 8 -43.68 -0.33 52.26
N LEU A 9 -43.86 -1.64 52.14
CA LEU A 9 -42.87 -2.59 51.64
C LEU A 9 -42.78 -2.45 50.11
N ILE A 10 -41.69 -1.87 49.59
CA ILE A 10 -41.39 -1.85 48.15
C ILE A 10 -40.60 -3.12 47.83
N VAL A 11 -41.24 -4.06 47.14
CA VAL A 11 -40.57 -5.21 46.52
C VAL A 11 -39.93 -4.71 45.22
N VAL A 12 -38.61 -4.53 45.23
CA VAL A 12 -37.84 -4.25 44.02
C VAL A 12 -37.48 -5.59 43.38
N THR A 13 -38.27 -6.02 42.40
CA THR A 13 -37.90 -7.12 41.50
C THR A 13 -36.75 -6.68 40.61
N GLY A 14 -35.55 -7.19 40.89
CA GLY A 14 -34.35 -6.97 40.10
C GLY A 14 -34.46 -7.61 38.72
N TYR A 15 -34.60 -6.80 37.68
CA TYR A 15 -34.28 -7.18 36.32
C TYR A 15 -32.75 -7.16 36.17
N ILE A 16 -32.12 -8.33 36.32
CA ILE A 16 -30.76 -8.53 35.82
C ILE A 16 -30.90 -8.77 34.31
N LEU A 17 -30.82 -7.69 33.54
CA LEU A 17 -30.58 -7.74 32.11
C LEU A 17 -29.16 -8.28 31.91
N LEU A 18 -29.06 -9.58 31.63
CA LEU A 18 -27.87 -10.20 31.07
C LEU A 18 -27.65 -9.59 29.68
N LEU A 19 -26.90 -8.49 29.63
CA LEU A 19 -26.24 -8.05 28.42
C LEU A 19 -25.25 -9.15 28.05
N ASN A 20 -25.65 -10.05 27.16
CA ASN A 20 -24.71 -10.79 26.34
C ASN A 20 -23.96 -9.76 25.49
N ILE A 21 -22.87 -9.22 26.04
CA ILE A 21 -21.87 -8.54 25.24
C ILE A 21 -21.22 -9.67 24.44
N ALA A 22 -21.76 -9.95 23.26
CA ALA A 22 -20.97 -10.59 22.22
C ALA A 22 -19.77 -9.68 22.04
N PHE A 23 -18.61 -10.10 22.54
CA PHE A 23 -17.33 -9.49 22.18
C PHE A 23 -17.24 -9.65 20.66
N GLY A 24 -17.63 -8.61 19.92
CA GLY A 24 -17.40 -8.53 18.49
C GLY A 24 -15.91 -8.74 18.27
N LYS A 25 -15.57 -9.75 17.48
CA LYS A 25 -14.21 -10.01 17.06
C LYS A 25 -13.71 -8.78 16.32
N THR A 26 -12.61 -8.20 16.80
CA THR A 26 -12.11 -6.93 16.28
C THR A 26 -11.17 -7.21 15.12
N GLU A 27 -11.65 -7.00 13.91
CA GLU A 27 -10.84 -6.93 12.70
C GLU A 27 -9.74 -5.85 12.87
N GLN A 28 -8.47 -6.22 12.71
CA GLN A 28 -7.34 -5.30 12.75
C GLN A 28 -6.74 -5.14 11.37
N ARG A 29 -6.82 -3.92 10.81
CA ARG A 29 -6.22 -3.56 9.52
C ARG A 29 -4.91 -2.82 9.71
N TRP A 30 -3.91 -3.22 8.93
CA TRP A 30 -2.56 -2.70 8.97
C TRP A 30 -2.10 -2.35 7.56
N PHE A 31 -1.60 -1.14 7.41
CA PHE A 31 -1.23 -0.58 6.12
C PHE A 31 0.28 -0.52 6.01
N PHE A 32 0.80 -0.88 4.84
CA PHE A 32 2.22 -0.71 4.56
C PHE A 32 2.57 0.77 4.70
N ALA A 33 3.54 1.08 5.57
CA ALA A 33 3.95 2.45 5.84
C ALA A 33 5.27 2.78 5.14
N LEU A 34 6.34 2.04 5.48
CA LEU A 34 7.66 2.27 4.91
C LEU A 34 8.57 1.05 5.04
N ALA A 35 9.64 1.06 4.24
CA ALA A 35 10.79 0.19 4.40
C ALA A 35 11.97 1.00 4.95
N SER A 36 12.72 0.43 5.89
CA SER A 36 13.86 1.07 6.51
C SER A 36 15.03 1.25 5.54
N ASP A 37 16.06 1.97 5.99
CA ASP A 37 17.42 1.83 5.48
C ASP A 37 17.93 0.40 5.69
N ASP A 38 19.10 0.10 5.12
CA ASP A 38 19.72 -1.21 5.30
C ASP A 38 19.94 -1.51 6.80
N ILE A 39 19.59 -2.72 7.21
CA ILE A 39 19.90 -3.22 8.57
C ILE A 39 21.42 -3.45 8.67
N ILE A 40 22.02 -4.02 7.62
CA ILE A 40 23.45 -4.31 7.51
C ILE A 40 23.98 -3.78 6.16
N ASP A 41 25.05 -2.98 6.16
CA ASP A 41 25.52 -2.29 4.95
C ASP A 41 25.86 -3.21 3.77
N ASN A 42 26.35 -4.43 4.03
CA ASN A 42 26.88 -5.37 3.04
C ASN A 42 26.18 -6.74 3.03
N ALA A 43 24.87 -6.78 3.27
CA ALA A 43 24.12 -8.03 3.21
C ALA A 43 24.08 -8.62 1.78
N ALA A 44 24.28 -9.93 1.67
CA ALA A 44 24.35 -10.63 0.39
C ALA A 44 23.00 -10.69 -0.35
N ASP A 45 21.89 -10.60 0.37
CA ASP A 45 20.51 -10.67 -0.13
C ASP A 45 19.83 -9.30 -0.21
N LYS A 46 20.60 -8.21 -0.10
CA LYS A 46 20.11 -6.84 -0.17
C LYS A 46 19.50 -6.53 -1.54
N ASP A 47 18.37 -5.82 -1.51
CA ASP A 47 17.74 -5.23 -2.69
C ASP A 47 17.66 -3.69 -2.53
N THR A 48 17.37 -2.99 -3.63
CA THR A 48 17.16 -1.55 -3.62
C THR A 48 15.92 -1.19 -2.80
N LEU A 49 15.92 -0.01 -2.17
CA LEU A 49 14.77 0.47 -1.40
C LEU A 49 13.50 0.51 -2.27
N ASP A 50 13.61 1.01 -3.49
CA ASP A 50 12.51 1.10 -4.45
C ASP A 50 11.90 -0.27 -4.78
N ASN A 51 12.74 -1.30 -4.97
CA ASN A 51 12.26 -2.65 -5.25
C ASN A 51 11.50 -3.23 -4.06
N VAL A 52 12.03 -3.03 -2.85
CA VAL A 52 11.38 -3.48 -1.61
C VAL A 52 10.05 -2.75 -1.40
N GLN A 53 10.02 -1.42 -1.53
CA GLN A 53 8.79 -0.64 -1.42
C GLN A 53 7.74 -1.06 -2.46
N ARG A 54 8.16 -1.30 -3.71
CA ARG A 54 7.28 -1.79 -4.78
C ARG A 54 6.68 -3.15 -4.48
N TYR A 55 7.47 -4.06 -3.89
CA TYR A 55 7.00 -5.39 -3.51
C TYR A 55 5.86 -5.34 -2.48
N PHE A 56 5.92 -4.40 -1.53
CA PHE A 56 4.91 -4.27 -0.46
C PHE A 56 3.76 -3.29 -0.76
N ALA A 57 3.87 -2.48 -1.80
CA ALA A 57 2.81 -1.55 -2.20
C ALA A 57 1.49 -2.30 -2.45
N GLY A 58 0.42 -1.86 -1.79
CA GLY A 58 -0.92 -2.47 -1.90
C GLY A 58 -1.09 -3.82 -1.18
N LYS A 59 -0.09 -4.28 -0.43
CA LYS A 59 -0.14 -5.51 0.38
C LYS A 59 -0.58 -5.25 1.82
N ASP A 60 -1.75 -4.65 1.97
CA ASP A 60 -2.33 -4.40 3.30
C ASP A 60 -2.63 -5.72 4.02
N LEU A 61 -2.48 -5.71 5.34
CA LEU A 61 -2.68 -6.87 6.18
C LEU A 61 -3.96 -6.72 7.00
N THR A 62 -4.77 -7.76 7.00
CA THR A 62 -5.93 -7.86 7.88
C THR A 62 -5.74 -9.06 8.79
N ILE A 63 -5.85 -8.84 10.10
CA ILE A 63 -5.81 -9.87 11.12
C ILE A 63 -7.19 -9.94 11.77
N GLU A 64 -7.82 -11.10 11.65
CA GLU A 64 -9.11 -11.41 12.24
C GLU A 64 -9.12 -12.89 12.63
N ASP A 65 -9.52 -13.22 13.86
CA ASP A 65 -9.72 -14.60 14.29
C ASP A 65 -8.55 -15.56 14.03
N SER A 66 -7.33 -15.15 14.38
CA SER A 66 -6.12 -15.95 14.14
C SER A 66 -5.88 -16.26 12.66
N ARG A 67 -6.40 -15.41 11.77
CA ARG A 67 -6.16 -15.45 10.34
C ARG A 67 -5.50 -14.16 9.89
N LEU A 68 -4.39 -14.29 9.17
CA LEU A 68 -3.74 -13.22 8.45
C LEU A 68 -4.21 -13.26 6.99
N THR A 69 -4.63 -12.12 6.48
CA THR A 69 -5.03 -11.93 5.08
C THR A 69 -4.14 -10.84 4.48
N ILE A 70 -3.51 -11.13 3.34
CA ILE A 70 -2.60 -10.22 2.62
C ILE A 70 -3.31 -9.82 1.34
N SER A 71 -3.73 -8.56 1.24
CA SER A 71 -4.64 -8.11 0.18
C SER A 71 -5.90 -9.00 0.08
N SER A 72 -6.67 -8.95 -1.01
CA SER A 72 -7.90 -9.76 -1.15
C SER A 72 -7.68 -11.25 -1.45
N ASP A 73 -6.44 -11.69 -1.72
CA ASP A 73 -6.21 -12.91 -2.49
C ASP A 73 -5.43 -14.01 -1.75
N THR A 74 -4.79 -13.71 -0.61
CA THR A 74 -3.99 -14.68 0.15
C THR A 74 -4.37 -14.66 1.62
N SER A 75 -4.66 -15.83 2.20
CA SER A 75 -4.96 -15.93 3.64
C SER A 75 -4.34 -17.16 4.29
N CYS A 76 -4.00 -17.05 5.57
CA CYS A 76 -3.38 -18.13 6.34
C CYS A 76 -3.75 -18.07 7.82
N GLU A 77 -3.76 -19.23 8.46
CA GLU A 77 -3.88 -19.32 9.91
C GLU A 77 -2.54 -18.97 10.58
N ILE A 78 -2.63 -18.19 11.66
CA ILE A 78 -1.51 -17.72 12.44
C ILE A 78 -1.70 -18.05 13.92
N VAL A 79 -0.59 -18.18 14.63
CA VAL A 79 -0.54 -18.15 16.10
C VAL A 79 0.18 -16.91 16.57
N GLU A 80 -0.27 -16.39 17.71
CA GLU A 80 0.36 -15.29 18.42
C GLU A 80 1.12 -15.85 19.63
N GLU A 81 2.41 -15.54 19.72
CA GLU A 81 3.29 -15.96 20.81
C GLU A 81 3.95 -14.76 21.48
N ASP A 82 3.76 -14.60 22.79
CA ASP A 82 4.49 -13.59 23.57
C ASP A 82 5.91 -14.08 23.92
N THR A 83 6.90 -13.20 23.74
CA THR A 83 8.31 -13.48 24.06
C THR A 83 9.05 -12.20 24.45
N THR A 84 10.25 -12.34 25.01
CA THR A 84 11.17 -11.20 25.20
C THR A 84 12.06 -11.02 23.96
N PRO A 85 12.53 -9.79 23.68
CA PRO A 85 13.53 -9.52 22.65
C PRO A 85 14.75 -10.44 22.73
N VAL A 86 15.32 -10.62 23.93
CA VAL A 86 16.54 -11.43 24.12
C VAL A 86 16.29 -12.90 23.77
N LYS A 87 15.10 -13.43 24.08
CA LYS A 87 14.72 -14.79 23.72
C LYS A 87 14.52 -14.95 22.22
N TYR A 88 13.98 -13.93 21.54
CA TYR A 88 13.77 -13.97 20.09
C TYR A 88 15.08 -13.81 19.30
N TRP A 89 15.89 -12.78 19.60
CA TRP A 89 17.16 -12.52 18.92
C TRP A 89 18.35 -13.30 19.47
N MET A 90 18.17 -14.03 20.56
CA MET A 90 19.19 -14.88 21.21
C MET A 90 20.47 -14.13 21.63
N SER A 91 20.43 -12.80 21.76
CA SER A 91 21.61 -11.96 22.01
C SER A 91 21.23 -10.57 22.53
N GLU A 92 21.72 -10.21 23.72
CA GLU A 92 21.59 -8.87 24.31
C GLU A 92 22.20 -7.78 23.42
N ASN A 93 23.34 -8.07 22.79
CA ASN A 93 23.99 -7.13 21.87
C ASN A 93 23.13 -6.87 20.64
N THR A 94 22.49 -7.93 20.12
CA THR A 94 21.58 -7.82 18.97
C THR A 94 20.31 -7.05 19.35
N VAL A 95 19.79 -7.27 20.56
CA VAL A 95 18.65 -6.48 21.10
C VAL A 95 19.02 -4.99 21.21
N SER A 96 20.20 -4.66 21.73
CA SER A 96 20.68 -3.27 21.83
C SER A 96 20.80 -2.59 20.46
N PHE A 97 21.28 -3.33 19.45
CA PHE A 97 21.27 -2.86 18.07
C PHE A 97 19.85 -2.58 17.58
N TYR A 98 18.92 -3.53 17.73
CA TYR A 98 17.55 -3.36 17.25
C TYR A 98 16.78 -2.27 18.00
N HIS A 99 17.05 -2.06 19.29
CA HIS A 99 16.53 -0.92 20.04
C HIS A 99 16.91 0.39 19.35
N SER A 100 18.22 0.61 19.13
CA SER A 100 18.74 1.81 18.47
C SER A 100 18.21 1.96 17.04
N PHE A 101 18.08 0.84 16.32
CA PHE A 101 17.57 0.80 14.96
C PHE A 101 16.09 1.23 14.89
N PHE A 102 15.23 0.67 15.74
CA PHE A 102 13.79 0.95 15.76
C PHE A 102 13.47 2.36 16.27
N GLU A 103 14.27 2.89 17.20
CA GLU A 103 14.10 4.26 17.70
C GLU A 103 14.20 5.32 16.59
N ARG A 104 15.02 5.09 15.54
CA ARG A 104 15.10 5.98 14.36
C ARG A 104 13.78 6.10 13.60
N TYR A 105 12.90 5.13 13.76
CA TYR A 105 11.58 5.07 13.13
C TYR A 105 10.45 5.34 14.13
N ASN A 106 10.78 5.89 15.31
CA ASN A 106 9.83 6.13 16.40
C ASN A 106 9.06 4.86 16.83
N ILE A 107 9.74 3.71 16.84
CA ILE A 107 9.22 2.44 17.33
C ILE A 107 10.01 2.05 18.58
N LYS A 108 9.31 1.87 19.70
CA LYS A 108 9.93 1.47 20.96
C LYS A 108 10.03 -0.04 21.05
N LEU A 109 11.23 -0.56 21.29
CA LEU A 109 11.40 -1.97 21.58
C LEU A 109 11.02 -2.24 23.05
N ASN A 110 9.80 -2.74 23.26
CA ASN A 110 9.28 -3.04 24.60
C ASN A 110 9.94 -4.29 25.21
N GLU A 111 9.81 -4.46 26.53
CA GLU A 111 10.30 -5.65 27.26
C GLU A 111 9.72 -6.97 26.74
N ASN A 112 8.49 -6.92 26.21
CA ASN A 112 7.82 -8.03 25.55
C ASN A 112 7.43 -7.64 24.13
N ILE A 113 7.53 -8.62 23.25
CA ILE A 113 7.13 -8.55 21.85
C ILE A 113 6.21 -9.74 21.56
N GLN A 114 5.31 -9.58 20.60
CA GLN A 114 4.44 -10.66 20.18
C GLN A 114 4.84 -11.11 18.77
N ILE A 115 4.99 -12.42 18.57
CA ILE A 115 5.34 -12.99 17.27
C ILE A 115 4.11 -13.66 16.67
N LEU A 116 3.76 -13.26 15.44
CA LEU A 116 2.69 -13.85 14.67
C LEU A 116 3.32 -14.82 13.68
N LYS A 117 3.08 -16.12 13.82
CA LYS A 117 3.67 -17.16 12.97
C LYS A 117 2.61 -17.96 12.27
N THR A 118 2.85 -18.32 11.02
CA THR A 118 2.00 -19.27 10.29
C THR A 118 2.11 -20.67 10.88
N LEU A 119 0.98 -21.37 11.00
CA LEU A 119 0.93 -22.73 11.57
C LEU A 119 1.43 -23.82 10.62
N ASN A 120 1.41 -23.57 9.32
CA ASN A 120 1.63 -24.60 8.30
C ASN A 120 2.79 -24.21 7.37
N ILE A 121 3.74 -25.14 7.21
CA ILE A 121 4.87 -25.01 6.26
C ILE A 121 4.40 -24.92 4.80
N ASN A 122 3.19 -25.43 4.51
CA ASN A 122 2.53 -25.33 3.22
C ASN A 122 1.53 -24.16 3.15
N SER A 123 1.55 -23.23 4.12
CA SER A 123 0.65 -22.07 4.09
C SER A 123 0.93 -21.18 2.88
N GLU A 124 -0.12 -20.52 2.39
CA GLU A 124 -0.01 -19.59 1.26
C GLU A 124 0.79 -18.34 1.63
N CYS A 125 0.83 -17.98 2.92
CA CYS A 125 1.65 -16.91 3.48
C CYS A 125 3.11 -17.36 3.61
N ARG A 126 3.81 -17.38 2.47
CA ARG A 126 5.25 -17.63 2.42
C ARG A 126 6.02 -16.43 2.95
N TYR A 127 7.32 -16.64 3.18
CA TYR A 127 8.26 -15.56 3.43
C TYR A 127 8.05 -14.40 2.42
N PRO A 128 7.95 -13.13 2.88
CA PRO A 128 8.21 -12.65 4.24
C PRO A 128 7.00 -12.64 5.19
N PHE A 129 5.81 -13.04 4.75
CA PHE A 129 4.58 -12.98 5.57
C PHE A 129 4.37 -14.20 6.49
N SER A 130 5.31 -15.14 6.52
CA SER A 130 5.25 -16.34 7.36
C SER A 130 5.48 -16.07 8.85
N GLU A 131 6.13 -14.94 9.18
CA GLU A 131 6.41 -14.48 10.54
C GLU A 131 6.40 -12.94 10.59
N LEU A 132 5.64 -12.36 11.52
CA LEU A 132 5.65 -10.93 11.83
C LEU A 132 5.93 -10.70 13.32
N ILE A 133 6.60 -9.59 13.63
CA ILE A 133 6.84 -9.13 14.99
C ILE A 133 5.91 -7.95 15.25
N LYS A 134 5.03 -8.07 16.25
CA LYS A 134 4.21 -6.96 16.73
C LYS A 134 4.91 -6.28 17.91
N ILE A 135 5.29 -5.02 17.71
CA ILE A 135 5.98 -4.19 18.69
C ILE A 135 5.45 -2.77 18.65
N ASP A 136 5.19 -2.18 19.82
CA ASP A 136 4.80 -0.77 19.96
C ASP A 136 3.74 -0.33 18.93
N ASN A 137 2.65 -1.08 18.83
CA ASN A 137 1.56 -0.86 17.87
C ASN A 137 1.99 -0.78 16.39
N ALA A 138 3.03 -1.52 16.02
CA ALA A 138 3.49 -1.73 14.66
C ALA A 138 3.61 -3.24 14.37
N LEU A 139 3.41 -3.63 13.12
CA LEU A 139 3.89 -4.94 12.64
C LEU A 139 5.18 -4.74 11.85
N VAL A 140 6.14 -5.61 12.13
CA VAL A 140 7.50 -5.54 11.58
C VAL A 140 7.88 -6.90 11.02
N MET A 141 8.49 -6.90 9.85
CA MET A 141 9.13 -8.08 9.26
C MET A 141 10.46 -7.68 8.63
N VAL A 142 11.35 -8.65 8.41
CA VAL A 142 12.63 -8.42 7.72
C VAL A 142 12.56 -9.00 6.31
N TYR A 143 12.79 -8.15 5.31
CA TYR A 143 12.84 -8.54 3.91
C TYR A 143 14.02 -7.86 3.20
N LYS A 144 14.85 -8.66 2.53
CA LYS A 144 15.98 -8.17 1.71
C LYS A 144 16.83 -7.12 2.43
N ASN A 145 17.24 -7.46 3.66
CA ASN A 145 18.04 -6.61 4.55
C ASN A 145 17.39 -5.28 5.00
N ARG A 146 16.06 -5.20 4.97
CA ARG A 146 15.30 -4.04 5.47
C ARG A 146 14.21 -4.48 6.43
N ALA A 147 13.91 -3.64 7.40
CA ALA A 147 12.71 -3.77 8.22
C ALA A 147 11.55 -3.12 7.47
N ILE A 148 10.42 -3.82 7.42
CA ILE A 148 9.20 -3.41 6.74
C ILE A 148 8.19 -3.11 7.83
N PHE A 149 7.67 -1.88 7.84
CA PHE A 149 6.78 -1.40 8.89
C PHE A 149 5.36 -1.27 8.39
N TYR A 150 4.44 -1.82 9.16
CA TYR A 150 3.00 -1.63 8.99
C TYR A 150 2.42 -0.96 10.23
N PHE A 151 1.50 -0.03 10.01
CA PHE A 151 0.80 0.67 11.07
C PHE A 151 -0.71 0.58 10.84
N ALA A 152 -1.47 0.58 11.93
CA ALA A 152 -2.91 0.77 11.85
C ALA A 152 -3.22 2.21 11.36
N ALA A 153 -4.33 2.40 10.65
CA ALA A 153 -4.73 3.74 10.18
C ALA A 153 -4.91 4.77 11.31
N SER A 154 -5.24 4.30 12.52
CA SER A 154 -5.37 5.13 13.71
C SER A 154 -4.02 5.50 14.34
N ASP A 155 -2.92 4.91 13.90
CA ASP A 155 -1.61 5.20 14.45
C ASP A 155 -1.09 6.57 13.95
N PRO A 156 -0.67 7.48 14.86
CA PRO A 156 -0.15 8.78 14.45
C PRO A 156 1.06 8.69 13.51
N ARG A 157 1.84 7.62 13.56
CA ARG A 157 3.00 7.42 12.67
C ARG A 157 2.57 7.09 11.26
N PHE A 158 1.45 6.38 11.07
CA PHE A 158 0.88 6.17 9.74
C PHE A 158 0.48 7.51 9.13
N LYS A 159 -0.23 8.34 9.91
CA LYS A 159 -0.61 9.67 9.49
C LYS A 159 0.61 10.54 9.18
N ALA A 160 1.64 10.52 10.02
CA ALA A 160 2.88 11.26 9.77
C ALA A 160 3.60 10.79 8.50
N VAL A 161 3.59 9.49 8.18
CA VAL A 161 4.16 8.96 6.92
C VAL A 161 3.35 9.46 5.72
N VAL A 162 2.01 9.34 5.78
CA VAL A 162 1.09 9.82 4.73
C VAL A 162 1.15 11.36 4.57
N GLU A 163 1.34 12.11 5.66
CA GLU A 163 1.49 13.57 5.66
C GLU A 163 2.90 14.03 5.29
N SER A 164 3.94 13.23 5.57
CA SER A 164 5.31 13.48 5.10
C SER A 164 5.50 13.13 3.62
N ALA A 165 4.69 12.20 3.11
CA ALA A 165 4.41 11.99 1.68
C ALA A 165 3.37 13.00 1.13
N GLY A 166 3.19 14.12 1.85
CA GLY A 166 1.97 14.93 1.88
C GLY A 166 1.42 15.38 0.53
N GLU A 167 0.08 15.28 0.41
CA GLU A 167 -0.91 16.04 -0.38
C GLU A 167 -0.61 16.48 -1.84
N ASN A 168 0.55 16.18 -2.41
CA ASN A 168 0.96 16.55 -3.76
C ASN A 168 1.91 15.51 -4.40
N GLU A 169 2.14 14.36 -3.76
CA GLU A 169 3.09 13.39 -4.30
C GLU A 169 2.42 12.46 -5.33
N ILE A 170 2.94 12.51 -6.55
CA ILE A 170 2.50 11.70 -7.68
C ILE A 170 2.91 10.24 -7.41
N ALA A 171 1.94 9.36 -7.14
CA ALA A 171 2.22 7.95 -6.87
C ALA A 171 2.33 7.18 -8.19
N CYS A 172 3.55 6.89 -8.65
CA CYS A 172 3.83 6.07 -9.83
C CYS A 172 4.17 4.63 -9.47
N THR A 173 3.31 3.70 -9.86
CA THR A 173 3.50 2.24 -9.79
C THR A 173 3.87 1.71 -11.17
N ASN A 174 5.04 1.08 -11.31
CA ASN A 174 5.38 0.31 -12.50
C ASN A 174 4.87 -1.12 -12.29
N ASN A 175 3.82 -1.52 -13.01
CA ASN A 175 3.39 -2.90 -13.12
C ASN A 175 4.17 -3.54 -14.28
N GLY A 176 5.48 -3.69 -14.09
CA GLY A 176 6.27 -4.55 -14.96
C GLY A 176 6.09 -5.97 -14.49
N ASN A 177 5.48 -6.82 -15.32
CA ASN A 177 5.58 -8.26 -15.12
C ASN A 177 7.06 -8.66 -15.16
N GLU A 178 7.43 -9.69 -14.40
CA GLU A 178 8.73 -10.35 -14.54
C GLU A 178 8.98 -10.70 -16.02
N LEU A 179 10.27 -10.73 -16.41
CA LEU A 179 10.73 -10.94 -17.80
C LEU A 179 10.20 -12.20 -18.50
N ASP A 180 9.48 -13.08 -17.80
CA ASP A 180 8.91 -14.33 -18.32
C ASP A 180 7.45 -14.22 -18.82
N ASP A 181 6.76 -13.07 -18.66
CA ASP A 181 5.33 -12.89 -19.03
C ASP A 181 5.07 -11.84 -20.13
N VAL A 182 6.11 -11.46 -20.89
CA VAL A 182 6.08 -10.34 -21.87
C VAL A 182 5.16 -10.58 -23.09
N ASN A 183 4.56 -11.76 -23.25
CA ASN A 183 3.89 -12.12 -24.51
C ASN A 183 2.40 -11.79 -24.64
N ASN A 184 1.70 -11.19 -23.66
CA ASN A 184 0.27 -10.86 -23.84
C ASN A 184 -0.19 -9.45 -23.38
N ASP A 185 0.46 -8.80 -22.39
CA ASP A 185 -0.10 -7.58 -21.77
C ASP A 185 0.79 -6.31 -21.79
N GLY A 186 2.00 -6.40 -22.35
CA GLY A 186 2.93 -5.26 -22.47
C GLY A 186 3.53 -4.74 -21.15
N TYR A 187 4.41 -3.74 -21.23
CA TYR A 187 4.95 -3.04 -20.04
C TYR A 187 3.96 -1.98 -19.57
N ILE A 188 3.56 -1.99 -18.29
CA ILE A 188 2.52 -1.08 -17.77
C ILE A 188 3.09 -0.16 -16.68
N VAL A 189 2.96 1.15 -16.88
CA VAL A 189 3.23 2.18 -15.85
C VAL A 189 1.94 2.86 -15.46
N LYS A 190 1.59 2.88 -14.18
CA LYS A 190 0.41 3.59 -13.66
C LYS A 190 0.83 4.66 -12.65
N CYS A 191 0.53 5.92 -12.92
CA CYS A 191 0.72 7.03 -11.98
C CYS A 191 -0.63 7.60 -11.54
N THR A 192 -0.77 8.00 -10.26
CA THR A 192 -1.97 8.65 -9.74
C THR A 192 -1.63 10.02 -9.19
N TYR A 193 -2.38 11.01 -9.64
CA TYR A 193 -2.24 12.42 -9.35
C TYR A 193 -3.47 12.86 -8.55
N PRO A 194 -3.33 13.17 -7.26
CA PRO A 194 -4.45 13.60 -6.45
C PRO A 194 -4.95 14.99 -6.87
N ASN A 195 -6.25 15.24 -6.69
CA ASN A 195 -6.88 16.57 -6.84
C ASN A 195 -6.57 17.30 -8.16
N SER A 196 -6.42 16.56 -9.26
CA SER A 196 -5.96 17.10 -10.54
C SER A 196 -6.86 16.63 -11.68
N ASP A 197 -7.14 17.51 -12.63
CA ASP A 197 -7.92 17.18 -13.84
C ASP A 197 -7.03 16.66 -14.98
N ILE A 198 -7.66 15.98 -15.96
CA ILE A 198 -6.96 15.34 -17.07
C ILE A 198 -6.13 16.33 -17.90
N LEU A 199 -6.63 17.56 -18.14
CA LEU A 199 -5.93 18.53 -18.98
C LEU A 199 -4.67 19.03 -18.29
N SER A 200 -4.76 19.34 -17.00
CA SER A 200 -3.62 19.75 -16.18
C SER A 200 -2.55 18.65 -16.12
N ILE A 201 -2.95 17.39 -15.92
CA ILE A 201 -2.02 16.26 -15.86
C ILE A 201 -1.42 15.92 -17.23
N TYR A 202 -2.20 16.04 -18.30
CA TYR A 202 -1.71 15.92 -19.67
C TYR A 202 -0.58 16.91 -19.96
N LEU A 203 -0.76 18.20 -19.62
CA LEU A 203 0.26 19.22 -19.83
C LEU A 203 1.54 18.93 -19.05
N GLN A 204 1.42 18.46 -17.80
CA GLN A 204 2.58 18.04 -17.01
C GLN A 204 3.29 16.85 -17.66
N PHE A 205 2.54 15.85 -18.12
CA PHE A 205 3.07 14.68 -18.81
C PHE A 205 3.82 15.07 -20.09
N VAL A 206 3.23 15.91 -20.95
CA VAL A 206 3.89 16.40 -22.18
C VAL A 206 5.16 17.16 -21.83
N ASN A 207 5.10 18.10 -20.90
CA ASN A 207 6.28 18.91 -20.52
C ASN A 207 7.43 18.07 -19.96
N LYS A 208 7.14 17.04 -19.16
CA LYS A 208 8.15 16.12 -18.63
C LYS A 208 8.84 15.31 -19.74
N ASN A 209 8.12 15.00 -20.82
CA ASN A 209 8.58 14.12 -21.89
C ASN A 209 8.96 14.87 -23.19
N LYS A 210 9.13 16.20 -23.15
CA LYS A 210 9.53 17.00 -24.33
C LYS A 210 10.86 16.59 -24.96
N SER A 211 11.73 15.92 -24.21
CA SER A 211 13.03 15.44 -24.70
C SER A 211 13.00 13.96 -25.13
N ASP A 212 11.85 13.29 -25.03
CA ASP A 212 11.70 11.91 -25.48
C ASP A 212 11.57 11.84 -27.00
N ASN A 213 12.17 10.82 -27.61
CA ASN A 213 12.23 10.70 -29.07
C ASN A 213 10.85 10.49 -29.73
N VAL A 214 9.87 9.96 -29.00
CA VAL A 214 8.53 9.63 -29.50
C VAL A 214 7.48 10.55 -28.88
N LEU A 215 7.53 10.74 -27.56
CA LEU A 215 6.52 11.52 -26.84
C LEU A 215 6.63 13.03 -27.11
N GLN A 216 7.75 13.52 -27.66
CA GLN A 216 7.87 14.91 -28.13
C GLN A 216 6.85 15.29 -29.21
N TYR A 217 6.25 14.32 -29.92
CA TYR A 217 5.26 14.58 -30.97
C TYR A 217 3.82 14.72 -30.43
N LEU A 218 3.61 14.63 -29.11
CA LEU A 218 2.32 14.93 -28.49
C LEU A 218 1.93 16.40 -28.68
N LYS A 219 0.63 16.69 -28.75
CA LYS A 219 0.13 18.06 -28.90
C LYS A 219 0.48 18.89 -27.67
N ASP A 220 0.89 20.14 -27.86
CA ASP A 220 1.09 21.04 -26.72
C ASP A 220 -0.23 21.36 -25.98
N GLU A 221 -1.37 21.31 -26.68
CA GLU A 221 -2.69 21.58 -26.12
C GLU A 221 -3.76 20.62 -26.66
N ILE A 222 -4.69 20.23 -25.80
CA ILE A 222 -5.87 19.42 -26.14
C ILE A 222 -7.12 20.02 -25.48
N LYS A 223 -8.30 19.68 -26.00
CA LYS A 223 -9.59 20.05 -25.42
C LYS A 223 -10.36 18.81 -25.00
N SER A 224 -11.01 18.87 -23.84
CA SER A 224 -11.86 17.79 -23.35
C SER A 224 -12.98 17.46 -24.35
N GLY A 225 -13.21 16.17 -24.58
CA GLY A 225 -14.20 15.67 -25.53
C GLY A 225 -13.83 15.76 -27.01
N GLU A 226 -12.71 16.38 -27.39
CA GLU A 226 -12.32 16.56 -28.79
C GLU A 226 -11.34 15.46 -29.26
N ASN A 227 -11.87 14.50 -30.03
CA ASN A 227 -11.04 13.47 -30.66
C ASN A 227 -10.19 14.06 -31.77
N SER A 228 -8.94 13.61 -31.90
CA SER A 228 -8.05 14.11 -32.95
C SER A 228 -6.95 13.11 -33.32
N LYS A 229 -6.26 13.39 -34.43
CA LYS A 229 -5.15 12.58 -34.93
C LYS A 229 -3.99 13.46 -35.39
N VAL A 230 -2.77 13.07 -35.07
CA VAL A 230 -1.53 13.70 -35.55
C VAL A 230 -0.83 12.67 -36.44
N VAL A 231 -0.54 13.02 -37.69
CA VAL A 231 0.13 12.12 -38.65
C VAL A 231 1.55 12.61 -38.83
N ILE A 232 2.53 11.80 -38.45
CA ILE A 232 3.96 12.07 -38.62
C ILE A 232 4.43 11.41 -39.93
N SER A 233 4.04 10.17 -40.16
CA SER A 233 4.21 9.43 -41.42
C SER A 233 3.05 8.44 -41.63
N ALA A 234 3.07 7.66 -42.71
CA ALA A 234 2.06 6.63 -42.96
C ALA A 234 2.03 5.54 -41.87
N GLU A 235 3.18 5.26 -41.25
CA GLU A 235 3.36 4.21 -40.24
C GLU A 235 3.64 4.79 -38.84
N PHE A 236 3.68 6.12 -38.70
CA PHE A 236 3.84 6.82 -37.42
C PHE A 236 2.74 7.88 -37.23
N PHE A 237 1.78 7.61 -36.36
CA PHE A 237 0.72 8.55 -36.03
C PHE A 237 0.22 8.38 -34.59
N ILE A 238 -0.41 9.45 -34.07
CA ILE A 238 -0.93 9.51 -32.70
C ILE A 238 -2.42 9.80 -32.77
N GLU A 239 -3.24 8.99 -32.12
CA GLU A 239 -4.69 9.17 -32.00
C GLU A 239 -5.09 9.55 -30.57
N TYR A 240 -5.93 10.58 -30.45
CA TYR A 240 -6.52 11.04 -29.19
C TYR A 240 -8.00 10.70 -29.23
N LYS A 241 -8.46 9.85 -28.31
CA LYS A 241 -9.85 9.41 -28.16
C LYS A 241 -10.34 9.68 -26.76
N TRP A 242 -11.30 10.59 -26.65
CA TRP A 242 -12.07 10.83 -25.43
C TRP A 242 -13.22 9.83 -25.34
N ASN A 243 -13.48 9.36 -24.13
CA ASN A 243 -14.68 8.64 -23.77
C ASN A 243 -15.32 9.39 -22.60
N GLY A 244 -16.25 10.30 -22.91
CA GLY A 244 -16.71 11.28 -21.94
C GLY A 244 -15.61 12.28 -21.55
N ASP A 245 -15.87 13.03 -20.48
CA ASP A 245 -14.95 14.06 -19.96
C ASP A 245 -13.95 13.47 -18.96
N ASP A 246 -14.16 12.22 -18.53
CA ASP A 246 -13.43 11.53 -17.46
C ASP A 246 -12.39 10.53 -17.96
N LYS A 247 -12.26 10.33 -19.28
CA LYS A 247 -11.26 9.42 -19.85
C LYS A 247 -10.72 9.89 -21.20
N LEU A 248 -9.40 9.90 -21.33
CA LEU A 248 -8.67 10.14 -22.57
C LEU A 248 -7.71 8.97 -22.83
N THR A 249 -7.78 8.39 -24.03
CA THR A 249 -6.79 7.43 -24.53
C THR A 249 -5.99 8.07 -25.65
N ILE A 250 -4.66 7.99 -25.55
CA ILE A 250 -3.71 8.40 -26.57
C ILE A 250 -2.99 7.15 -27.08
N SER A 251 -3.22 6.79 -28.33
CA SER A 251 -2.59 5.62 -28.96
C SER A 251 -1.53 6.09 -29.95
N ILE A 252 -0.29 5.63 -29.74
CA ILE A 252 0.88 5.96 -30.54
C ILE A 252 1.24 4.73 -31.36
N TYR A 253 1.06 4.84 -32.68
CA TYR A 253 1.40 3.79 -33.64
C TYR A 253 2.73 4.16 -34.28
N GLN A 254 3.73 3.29 -34.21
CA GLN A 254 5.04 3.51 -34.85
C GLN A 254 5.66 2.19 -35.28
N PRO A 255 6.66 2.20 -36.18
CA PRO A 255 7.39 0.98 -36.52
C PRO A 255 8.04 0.35 -35.28
N GLY A 256 7.70 -0.90 -34.97
CA GLY A 256 8.24 -1.66 -33.84
C GLY A 256 7.34 -1.68 -32.59
N GLY A 257 6.10 -1.18 -32.68
CA GLY A 257 5.08 -1.40 -31.66
C GLY A 257 4.06 -0.27 -31.50
N GLU A 258 3.10 -0.52 -30.61
CA GLU A 258 2.07 0.44 -30.18
C GLU A 258 2.34 0.87 -28.73
N THR A 259 2.02 2.13 -28.41
CA THR A 259 2.01 2.62 -27.02
C THR A 259 0.69 3.32 -26.72
N ASP A 260 0.00 2.84 -25.70
CA ASP A 260 -1.24 3.45 -25.21
C ASP A 260 -0.97 4.24 -23.93
N ILE A 261 -1.43 5.49 -23.87
CA ILE A 261 -1.41 6.33 -22.68
C ILE A 261 -2.84 6.69 -22.33
N ILE A 262 -3.31 6.21 -21.18
CA ILE A 262 -4.70 6.31 -20.75
C ILE A 262 -4.77 7.20 -19.52
N PHE A 263 -5.43 8.34 -19.65
CA PHE A 263 -5.79 9.22 -18.55
C PHE A 263 -7.20 8.88 -18.09
N SER A 264 -7.44 8.77 -16.79
CA SER A 264 -8.77 8.53 -16.23
C SER A 264 -8.97 9.33 -14.95
N SER A 265 -10.08 10.04 -14.84
CA SER A 265 -10.45 10.80 -13.66
C SER A 265 -11.51 10.08 -12.85
N LEU A 266 -11.29 9.95 -11.54
CA LEU A 266 -12.27 9.40 -10.61
C LEU A 266 -12.22 10.17 -9.30
N ALA A 267 -13.38 10.68 -8.87
CA ALA A 267 -13.54 11.38 -7.59
C ALA A 267 -12.54 12.54 -7.37
N GLY A 268 -12.16 13.26 -8.43
CA GLY A 268 -11.23 14.39 -8.37
C GLY A 268 -9.75 14.02 -8.51
N ASN A 269 -9.41 12.74 -8.63
CA ASN A 269 -8.05 12.27 -8.89
C ASN A 269 -7.89 11.88 -10.36
N THR A 270 -6.70 12.06 -10.93
CA THR A 270 -6.38 11.59 -12.29
C THR A 270 -5.30 10.51 -12.24
N SER A 271 -5.55 9.37 -12.89
CA SER A 271 -4.53 8.35 -13.12
C SER A 271 -4.07 8.36 -14.57
N ILE A 272 -2.77 8.17 -14.79
CA ILE A 272 -2.16 7.86 -16.10
C ILE A 272 -1.80 6.38 -16.09
N LYS A 273 -2.19 5.62 -17.11
CA LYS A 273 -1.72 4.26 -17.38
C LYS A 273 -1.06 4.24 -18.76
N THR A 274 0.24 4.00 -18.82
CA THR A 274 0.99 3.79 -20.06
C THR A 274 1.20 2.30 -20.29
N ILE A 275 0.93 1.83 -21.50
CA ILE A 275 1.08 0.43 -21.93
C ILE A 275 1.99 0.42 -23.16
N TYR A 276 3.08 -0.34 -23.12
CA TYR A 276 3.99 -0.51 -24.27
C TYR A 276 3.81 -1.91 -24.85
N LEU A 277 3.41 -1.99 -26.11
CA LEU A 277 3.14 -3.21 -26.86
C LEU A 277 4.19 -3.32 -27.98
N PRO A 278 5.28 -4.09 -27.80
CA PRO A 278 6.21 -4.35 -28.89
C PRO A 278 5.56 -5.24 -29.96
N ASP A 279 5.91 -5.00 -31.23
CA ASP A 279 5.56 -5.86 -32.36
C ASP A 279 6.34 -7.19 -32.36
#